data_AF-A0A8R7JY29-F1
#
_entry.id   AF-A0A8R7JY29-F1
#
_cell.length_a   1.000
_cell.length_b   1.000
_cell.length_c   1.000
_cell.angle_alpha   90.00
_cell.angle_beta   90.00
_cell.angle_gamma   90.00
#
_symmetry.space_group_name_H-M   'P 1'
#
loop_
_entity.id
_entity.type
_entity.pdbx_description
1 polymer ?
#
loop_
_entity_poly.entity_id
_entity_poly.type
_entity_poly.pdbx_seq_one_letter_code
_entity_poly.pdbx_strand_id
1 'polypeptide(L)'
;MATIYDIAVGAALNVVTAVAFLLLFAFLRLQPINDRVYFPKWYLKGTRASPASAGATVAAAKYINLDMRSYLNFLSWMPAALKMPDDELIQHAGLDSVVYLRIYRTGLKIFVPITILAFAVLVPLNWTNDTLETLKVVHSDIDKLSISNIPYGSKRFIAHLVMAYVFTFWTCYILMKEYQIVAKMRLRFLASEKRRPDQFTVLVRNIPSDPDESVSELVEHFFLVNHPGHYLKHQVVYNTNKLAGLVEKKKQMQNWLDYYQLKFERKAERPTTKIRD
;
A
#
# COMPACT_ATOMS: atom_id res chain seq x y z
N MET A 1 19.62 -24.27 -14.99
CA MET A 1 19.46 -23.69 -13.65
C MET A 1 20.19 -22.37 -13.62
N ALA A 2 19.65 -21.36 -12.92
CA ALA A 2 20.30 -20.05 -12.84
C ALA A 2 21.62 -20.18 -12.07
N THR A 3 22.71 -19.71 -12.66
CA THR A 3 24.01 -19.67 -12.00
C THR A 3 24.08 -18.48 -11.04
N ILE A 4 25.05 -18.48 -10.12
CA ILE A 4 25.30 -17.31 -9.24
C ILE A 4 25.54 -16.05 -10.08
N TYR A 5 26.20 -16.19 -11.22
CA TYR A 5 26.44 -15.09 -12.16
C TYR A 5 25.13 -14.52 -12.71
N ASP A 6 24.18 -15.36 -13.10
CA ASP A 6 22.88 -14.91 -13.62
C ASP A 6 22.09 -14.13 -12.56
N ILE A 7 22.13 -14.58 -11.30
CA ILE A 7 21.51 -13.87 -10.18
C ILE A 7 22.22 -12.56 -9.90
N ALA A 8 23.56 -12.54 -9.93
CA ALA A 8 24.36 -11.35 -9.68
C ALA A 8 24.11 -10.26 -10.74
N VAL A 9 24.07 -10.63 -12.03
CA VAL A 9 23.76 -9.69 -13.12
C VAL A 9 22.34 -9.15 -12.98
N GLY A 10 21.36 -10.02 -12.69
CA GLY A 10 19.98 -9.59 -12.46
C GLY A 10 19.84 -8.65 -11.26
N ALA A 11 20.49 -8.97 -10.14
CA ALA A 11 20.52 -8.12 -8.95
C ALA A 11 21.19 -6.77 -9.24
N ALA A 12 22.33 -6.76 -9.94
CA ALA A 12 23.04 -5.54 -10.31
C ALA A 12 22.17 -4.61 -11.17
N LEU A 13 21.50 -5.14 -12.21
CA LEU A 13 20.58 -4.36 -13.04
C LEU A 13 19.42 -3.78 -12.22
N ASN A 14 18.82 -4.57 -11.33
CA ASN A 14 17.74 -4.11 -10.46
C ASN A 14 18.20 -3.02 -9.47
N VAL A 15 19.40 -3.16 -8.92
CA VAL A 15 19.97 -2.15 -8.01
C VAL A 15 20.28 -0.85 -8.76
N VAL A 16 20.92 -0.93 -9.93
CA VAL A 16 21.24 0.25 -10.75
C VAL A 16 19.97 0.98 -11.18
N THR A 17 18.95 0.26 -11.64
CA THR A 17 17.66 0.85 -12.01
C THR A 17 16.96 1.46 -10.80
N ALA A 18 16.95 0.80 -9.64
CA ALA A 18 16.40 1.37 -8.41
C ALA A 18 17.11 2.66 -7.98
N VAL A 19 18.45 2.70 -8.05
CA VAL A 19 19.23 3.91 -7.77
C VAL A 19 18.89 5.03 -8.75
N ALA A 20 18.77 4.73 -10.05
CA ALA A 20 18.35 5.70 -11.06
C ALA A 20 16.95 6.26 -10.76
N PHE A 21 15.99 5.41 -10.35
CA PHE A 21 14.66 5.85 -9.94
C PHE A 21 14.67 6.71 -8.68
N LEU A 22 15.51 6.38 -7.68
CA LEU A 22 15.65 7.19 -6.47
C LEU A 22 16.23 8.58 -6.77
N LEU A 23 17.19 8.67 -7.68
CA LEU A 23 17.75 9.93 -8.15
C LEU A 23 16.71 10.74 -8.93
N LEU A 24 15.95 10.10 -9.83
CA LEU A 24 14.86 10.74 -10.55
C LEU A 24 13.76 11.24 -9.60
N PHE A 25 13.38 10.43 -8.61
CA PHE A 25 12.41 10.79 -7.58
C PHE A 25 12.89 12.00 -6.78
N ALA A 26 14.15 11.99 -6.32
CA ALA A 26 14.74 13.12 -5.62
C ALA A 26 14.70 14.39 -6.46
N PHE A 27 15.05 14.29 -7.74
CA PHE A 27 15.03 15.42 -8.66
C PHE A 27 13.60 15.97 -8.85
N LEU A 28 12.65 15.10 -9.19
CA LEU A 28 11.27 15.48 -9.46
C LEU A 28 10.52 16.02 -8.23
N ARG A 29 10.84 15.49 -7.03
CA ARG A 29 10.26 15.93 -5.76
C ARG A 29 10.66 17.34 -5.39
N LEU A 30 11.88 17.76 -5.74
CA LEU A 30 12.38 19.10 -5.43
C LEU A 30 11.84 20.17 -6.38
N GLN A 31 11.25 19.78 -7.51
CA GLN A 31 10.65 20.72 -8.45
C GLN A 31 9.31 21.27 -7.91
N PRO A 32 9.17 22.59 -7.75
CA PRO A 32 7.96 23.21 -7.18
C PRO A 32 6.70 22.99 -8.03
N ILE A 33 6.86 22.72 -9.34
CA ILE A 33 5.73 22.39 -10.22
C ILE A 33 5.03 21.07 -9.82
N ASN A 34 5.78 20.12 -9.26
CA ASN A 34 5.29 18.80 -8.86
C ASN A 34 4.88 18.74 -7.39
N ASP A 35 4.88 19.87 -6.67
CA ASP A 35 4.64 19.90 -5.23
C ASP A 35 3.26 19.33 -4.85
N ARG A 36 2.24 19.59 -5.68
CA ARG A 36 0.88 19.06 -5.50
C ARG A 36 0.80 17.54 -5.73
N VAL A 37 1.71 16.98 -6.51
CA VAL A 37 1.75 15.53 -6.83
C VAL A 37 2.45 14.75 -5.71
N TYR A 38 3.55 15.28 -5.17
CA TYR A 38 4.31 14.60 -4.11
C TYR A 38 3.79 14.89 -2.69
N PHE A 39 3.12 16.03 -2.46
CA PHE A 39 2.55 16.39 -1.16
C PHE A 39 1.03 16.63 -1.15
N PRO A 40 0.19 15.81 -1.83
CA PRO A 40 -1.23 16.07 -1.97
C PRO A 40 -1.96 16.03 -0.63
N LYS A 41 -1.55 15.14 0.30
CA LYS A 41 -2.16 15.03 1.62
C LYS A 41 -2.07 16.33 2.43
N TRP A 42 -0.99 17.09 2.27
CA TRP A 42 -0.81 18.36 2.98
C TRP A 42 -1.70 19.47 2.41
N TYR A 43 -1.98 19.42 1.10
CA TYR A 43 -2.98 20.28 0.47
C TYR A 43 -4.40 19.91 0.89
N LEU A 44 -4.73 18.62 0.94
CA LEU A 44 -6.05 18.14 1.40
C LEU A 44 -6.31 18.47 2.87
N LYS A 45 -5.27 18.43 3.71
CA LYS A 45 -5.34 18.85 5.13
C LYS A 45 -5.36 20.37 5.30
N GLY A 46 -5.07 21.14 4.25
CA GLY A 46 -5.00 22.60 4.29
C GLY A 46 -3.78 23.17 5.02
N THR A 47 -2.80 22.34 5.40
CA THR A 47 -1.58 22.79 6.10
C THR A 47 -0.55 23.40 5.15
N ARG A 48 -0.67 23.14 3.85
CA ARG A 48 0.18 23.70 2.80
C ARG A 48 -0.67 24.43 1.78
N ALA A 49 -0.31 25.68 1.49
CA ALA A 49 -0.90 26.47 0.43
C ALA A 49 0.15 26.72 -0.67
N SER A 50 -0.29 26.96 -1.91
CA SER A 50 0.63 27.52 -2.91
C SER A 50 1.10 28.89 -2.42
N PRO A 51 2.40 29.21 -2.55
CA PRO A 51 2.85 30.56 -2.22
C PRO A 51 2.04 31.58 -3.01
N ALA A 52 1.40 32.50 -2.29
CA ALA A 52 0.73 33.65 -2.87
C ALA A 52 1.76 34.45 -3.68
N SER A 53 1.33 35.02 -4.81
CA SER A 53 2.16 35.71 -5.80
C SER A 53 3.16 36.69 -5.18
N ALA A 54 4.42 36.31 -5.10
CA ALA A 54 5.54 37.24 -4.99
C ALA A 54 6.18 37.40 -6.38
N GLY A 55 6.69 38.60 -6.68
CA GLY A 55 6.93 39.17 -8.02
C GLY A 55 7.76 38.38 -9.05
N ALA A 56 7.96 39.01 -10.23
CA ALA A 56 8.45 38.38 -11.46
C ALA A 56 9.78 37.59 -11.34
N THR A 57 10.69 37.98 -10.44
CA THR A 57 11.94 37.24 -10.18
C THR A 57 11.74 35.94 -9.39
N VAL A 58 10.63 35.83 -8.66
CA VAL A 58 10.19 34.63 -7.93
C VAL A 58 9.41 33.67 -8.86
N ALA A 59 8.95 34.14 -10.03
CA ALA A 59 8.21 33.31 -10.97
C ALA A 59 9.06 32.21 -11.62
N ALA A 60 10.36 32.41 -11.86
CA ALA A 60 11.26 31.36 -12.34
C ALA A 60 11.59 30.34 -11.23
N ALA A 61 11.85 30.83 -10.01
CA ALA A 61 12.03 30.00 -8.81
C ALA A 61 10.75 29.24 -8.41
N LYS A 62 9.57 29.66 -8.90
CA LYS A 62 8.28 28.97 -8.73
C LYS A 62 8.16 27.71 -9.59
N TYR A 63 8.95 27.57 -10.66
CA TYR A 63 8.87 26.40 -11.55
C TYR A 63 10.09 25.49 -11.47
N ILE A 64 11.28 26.05 -11.23
CA ILE A 64 12.53 25.28 -11.21
C ILE A 64 13.33 25.58 -9.93
N ASN A 65 13.69 24.51 -9.21
CA ASN A 65 14.64 24.59 -8.09
C ASN A 65 16.06 24.26 -8.57
N LEU A 66 16.99 25.22 -8.46
CA LEU A 66 18.39 25.09 -8.92
C LEU A 66 19.39 24.94 -7.77
N ASP A 67 18.94 24.75 -6.52
CA ASP A 67 19.84 24.66 -5.38
C ASP A 67 20.57 23.30 -5.32
N MET A 68 21.84 23.27 -5.74
CA MET A 68 22.71 22.08 -5.76
C MET A 68 22.87 21.43 -4.38
N ARG A 69 22.81 22.22 -3.29
CA ARG A 69 22.92 21.69 -1.93
C ARG A 69 21.72 20.83 -1.53
N SER A 70 20.54 21.18 -2.04
CA SER A 70 19.31 20.41 -1.86
C SER A 70 19.37 19.05 -2.56
N TYR A 71 20.04 18.97 -3.72
CA TYR A 71 20.24 17.70 -4.45
C TYR A 71 21.31 16.80 -3.81
N LEU A 72 22.35 17.36 -3.17
CA LEU A 72 23.34 16.58 -2.43
C LEU A 72 22.74 15.88 -1.20
N ASN A 73 21.72 16.49 -0.57
CA ASN A 73 21.00 15.93 0.58
C ASN A 73 19.76 15.11 0.20
N PHE A 74 19.74 14.51 -1.00
CA PHE A 74 18.52 13.87 -1.50
C PHE A 74 17.99 12.70 -0.67
N LEU A 75 18.85 11.98 0.07
CA LEU A 75 18.44 10.88 0.94
C LEU A 75 17.89 11.33 2.31
N SER A 76 17.89 12.63 2.61
CA SER A 76 17.43 13.18 3.88
C SER A 76 15.97 12.83 4.25
N TRP A 77 15.12 12.49 3.26
CA TRP A 77 13.74 12.09 3.51
C TRP A 77 13.61 10.70 4.15
N MET A 78 14.57 9.80 3.92
CA MET A 78 14.51 8.43 4.43
C MET A 78 14.62 8.37 5.96
N PRO A 79 15.63 9.00 6.62
CA PRO A 79 15.66 9.06 8.07
C PRO A 79 14.51 9.90 8.64
N ALA A 80 14.05 10.93 7.92
CA ALA A 80 12.89 11.71 8.35
C ALA A 80 11.61 10.85 8.37
N ALA A 81 11.42 9.97 7.39
CA ALA A 81 10.28 9.05 7.33
C ALA A 81 10.28 8.00 8.46
N LEU A 82 11.47 7.61 8.92
CA LEU A 82 11.63 6.65 10.03
C LEU A 82 11.50 7.26 11.43
N LYS A 83 11.69 8.58 11.56
CA LYS A 83 11.63 9.28 12.85
C LYS A 83 10.20 9.54 13.36
N MET A 84 9.19 9.47 12.49
CA MET A 84 7.81 9.78 12.87
C MET A 84 7.25 8.70 13.82
N PRO A 85 6.75 9.06 15.01
CA PRO A 85 6.17 8.10 15.93
C PRO A 85 4.82 7.58 15.43
N ASP A 86 4.48 6.36 15.84
CA ASP A 86 3.27 5.68 15.35
C ASP A 86 1.98 6.44 15.69
N ASP A 87 1.91 7.10 16.86
CA ASP A 87 0.72 7.84 17.28
C ASP A 87 0.44 9.06 16.39
N GLU A 88 1.47 9.81 16.00
CA GLU A 88 1.34 10.91 15.03
C GLU A 88 0.94 10.38 13.66
N LEU A 89 1.47 9.21 13.28
CA LEU A 89 1.16 8.58 12.00
C LEU A 89 -0.29 8.12 11.94
N ILE A 90 -0.85 7.61 13.04
CA ILE A 90 -2.27 7.26 13.14
C ILE A 90 -3.14 8.51 12.97
N GLN A 91 -2.79 9.63 13.63
CA GLN A 91 -3.55 10.88 13.51
C GLN A 91 -3.44 11.51 12.11
N HIS A 92 -2.31 11.34 11.42
CA HIS A 92 -2.07 11.95 10.12
C HIS A 92 -2.57 11.08 8.94
N ALA A 93 -2.36 9.77 8.98
CA ALA A 93 -2.60 8.85 7.87
C ALA A 93 -3.74 7.84 8.14
N GLY A 94 -4.26 7.79 9.37
CA GLY A 94 -5.26 6.81 9.81
C GLY A 94 -4.64 5.51 10.31
N LEU A 95 -5.42 4.75 11.09
CA LEU A 95 -5.01 3.47 11.68
C LEU A 95 -4.60 2.45 10.60
N ASP A 96 -5.39 2.31 9.53
CA ASP A 96 -5.18 1.30 8.50
C ASP A 96 -3.81 1.42 7.81
N SER A 97 -3.39 2.65 7.52
CA SER A 97 -2.07 2.95 6.95
C SER A 97 -0.93 2.49 7.88
N VAL A 98 -1.09 2.67 9.19
CA VAL A 98 -0.10 2.27 10.20
C VAL A 98 -0.05 0.75 10.35
N VAL A 99 -1.21 0.09 10.39
CA VAL A 99 -1.29 -1.38 10.41
C VAL A 99 -0.64 -1.96 9.16
N TYR A 100 -0.84 -1.35 7.99
CA TYR A 100 -0.16 -1.76 6.76
C TYR A 100 1.38 -1.63 6.85
N LEU A 101 1.90 -0.50 7.35
CA LEU A 101 3.34 -0.32 7.55
C LEU A 101 3.92 -1.31 8.57
N ARG A 102 3.13 -1.69 9.57
CA ARG A 102 3.52 -2.71 10.55
C ARG A 102 3.68 -4.09 9.95
N ILE A 103 3.02 -4.42 8.83
CA ILE A 103 3.26 -5.70 8.12
C ILE A 103 4.73 -5.78 7.69
N TYR A 104 5.29 -4.71 7.12
CA TYR A 104 6.71 -4.67 6.72
C TYR A 104 7.66 -4.75 7.92
N ARG A 105 7.39 -3.97 8.98
CA ARG A 105 8.20 -4.03 10.21
C ARG A 105 8.15 -5.42 10.87
N THR A 106 6.99 -6.06 10.85
CA THR A 106 6.80 -7.42 11.38
C THR A 106 7.49 -8.46 10.51
N GLY A 107 7.43 -8.30 9.18
CA GLY A 107 8.21 -9.10 8.25
C GLY A 107 9.70 -9.05 8.56
N LEU A 108 10.27 -7.85 8.79
CA LEU A 108 11.67 -7.72 9.20
C LEU A 108 11.95 -8.40 10.55
N LYS A 109 11.07 -8.25 11.55
CA LYS A 109 11.23 -8.93 12.86
C LYS A 109 11.20 -10.46 12.75
N ILE A 110 10.44 -11.01 11.80
CA ILE A 110 10.36 -12.45 11.56
C ILE A 110 11.61 -12.92 10.79
N PHE A 111 11.89 -12.31 9.63
CA PHE A 111 12.88 -12.82 8.68
C PHE A 111 14.33 -12.49 9.05
N VAL A 112 14.62 -11.39 9.74
CA VAL A 112 16.00 -11.05 10.13
C VAL A 112 16.64 -12.13 11.03
N PRO A 113 16.05 -12.53 12.18
CA PRO A 113 16.62 -13.57 13.02
C PRO A 113 16.63 -14.95 12.34
N ILE A 114 15.59 -15.27 11.56
CA ILE A 114 15.54 -16.51 10.77
C ILE A 114 16.70 -16.56 9.78
N THR A 115 16.94 -15.48 9.05
CA THR A 115 18.05 -15.36 8.11
C THR A 115 19.39 -15.54 8.83
N ILE A 116 19.63 -14.83 9.93
CA ILE A 116 20.87 -14.96 10.71
C ILE A 116 21.10 -16.41 11.15
N LEU A 117 20.07 -17.06 11.71
CA LEU A 117 20.16 -18.44 12.18
C LEU A 117 20.35 -19.44 11.03
N ALA A 118 19.66 -19.24 9.89
CA ALA A 118 19.81 -20.06 8.70
C ALA A 118 21.22 -19.96 8.11
N PHE A 119 21.78 -18.75 8.03
CA PHE A 119 23.16 -18.54 7.58
C PHE A 119 24.20 -19.11 8.55
N ALA A 120 23.94 -19.07 9.86
CA ALA A 120 24.87 -19.61 10.85
C ALA A 120 24.86 -21.15 10.92
N VAL A 121 23.70 -21.79 10.72
CA VAL A 121 23.52 -23.23 10.94
C VAL A 121 23.35 -24.00 9.63
N LEU A 122 22.38 -23.63 8.80
CA LEU A 122 22.00 -24.43 7.62
C LEU A 122 23.01 -24.29 6.49
N VAL A 123 23.59 -23.11 6.28
CA VAL A 123 24.57 -22.87 5.21
C VAL A 123 25.83 -23.73 5.42
N PRO A 124 26.53 -23.71 6.57
CA PRO A 124 27.68 -24.59 6.80
C PRO A 124 27.32 -26.08 6.77
N LEU A 125 26.14 -26.44 7.30
CA LEU A 125 25.69 -27.83 7.36
C LEU A 125 25.42 -28.42 5.98
N ASN A 126 24.88 -27.62 5.06
CA ASN A 126 24.63 -28.06 3.68
C ASN A 126 25.87 -27.98 2.81
N TRP A 127 26.76 -26.99 3.04
CA TRP A 127 27.99 -26.80 2.26
C TRP A 127 29.04 -27.89 2.50
N THR A 128 29.11 -28.45 3.70
CA THR A 128 30.12 -29.46 4.10
C THR A 128 29.89 -30.86 3.49
N ASN A 129 29.13 -30.96 2.41
CA ASN A 129 28.76 -32.22 1.81
C ASN A 129 28.97 -32.22 0.30
N ASP A 130 29.45 -33.34 -0.24
CA ASP A 130 29.82 -33.46 -1.66
C ASP A 130 28.92 -34.46 -2.40
N THR A 131 27.69 -34.64 -1.90
CA THR A 131 26.76 -35.66 -2.41
C THR A 131 26.32 -35.35 -3.84
N LEU A 132 26.08 -34.07 -4.15
CA LEU A 132 25.74 -33.62 -5.50
C LEU A 132 26.88 -33.85 -6.51
N GLU A 133 28.12 -33.67 -6.08
CA GLU A 133 29.32 -33.90 -6.92
C GLU A 133 29.51 -35.41 -7.18
N THR A 134 29.24 -36.23 -6.17
CA THR A 134 29.34 -37.69 -6.26
C THR A 134 28.30 -38.29 -7.22
N LEU A 135 27.08 -37.74 -7.24
CA LEU A 135 25.98 -38.22 -8.08
C LEU A 135 26.08 -37.74 -9.54
N LYS A 136 27.06 -36.88 -9.89
CA LYS A 136 27.26 -36.31 -11.24
C LYS A 136 25.99 -35.71 -11.87
N VAL A 137 25.08 -35.21 -11.04
CA VAL A 137 23.86 -34.55 -11.50
C VAL A 137 24.22 -33.14 -11.96
N VAL A 138 23.56 -32.62 -12.99
CA VAL A 138 23.70 -31.20 -13.36
C VAL A 138 23.21 -30.35 -12.19
N HIS A 139 24.10 -29.62 -11.54
CA HIS A 139 23.79 -28.80 -10.37
C HIS A 139 24.45 -27.42 -10.45
N SER A 140 23.85 -26.45 -9.78
CA SER A 140 24.43 -25.12 -9.56
C SER A 140 25.05 -25.02 -8.16
N ASP A 141 25.92 -24.03 -7.95
CA ASP A 141 26.53 -23.77 -6.63
C ASP A 141 25.50 -23.43 -5.53
N ILE A 142 24.31 -22.97 -5.92
CA ILE A 142 23.21 -22.67 -5.00
C ILE A 142 22.51 -23.96 -4.55
N ASP A 143 22.47 -24.99 -5.41
CA ASP A 143 21.87 -26.27 -5.06
C ASP A 143 22.70 -27.01 -4.00
N LYS A 144 23.99 -26.68 -3.87
CA LYS A 144 24.86 -27.16 -2.77
C LYS A 144 24.42 -26.63 -1.40
N LEU A 145 23.77 -25.47 -1.36
CA LEU A 145 23.25 -24.85 -0.14
C LEU A 145 21.87 -25.36 0.27
N SER A 146 21.23 -26.17 -0.57
CA SER A 146 19.88 -26.69 -0.35
C SER A 146 19.90 -28.10 0.25
N ILE A 147 18.74 -28.56 0.70
CA ILE A 147 18.51 -29.90 1.23
C ILE A 147 18.84 -31.00 0.20
N SER A 148 18.85 -30.67 -1.10
CA SER A 148 19.26 -31.54 -2.20
C SER A 148 20.68 -32.09 -2.03
N ASN A 149 21.55 -31.37 -1.34
CA ASN A 149 22.93 -31.80 -1.09
C ASN A 149 23.07 -32.79 0.07
N ILE A 150 21.98 -33.25 0.70
CA ILE A 150 22.01 -34.18 1.83
C ILE A 150 21.64 -35.60 1.37
N PRO A 151 22.45 -36.65 1.65
CA PRO A 151 22.17 -38.01 1.25
C PRO A 151 21.10 -38.62 2.15
N TYR A 152 20.33 -39.54 1.57
CA TYR A 152 19.31 -40.30 2.30
C TYR A 152 19.90 -41.01 3.52
N GLY A 153 19.20 -40.96 4.65
CA GLY A 153 19.65 -41.56 5.91
C GLY A 153 20.63 -40.72 6.74
N SER A 154 21.00 -39.51 6.30
CA SER A 154 21.89 -38.64 7.06
C SER A 154 21.24 -38.06 8.32
N LYS A 155 21.97 -38.04 9.43
CA LYS A 155 21.57 -37.39 10.69
C LYS A 155 21.38 -35.87 10.53
N ARG A 156 21.88 -35.27 9.45
CA ARG A 156 21.76 -33.82 9.14
C ARG A 156 20.32 -33.37 8.90
N PHE A 157 19.42 -34.27 8.47
CA PHE A 157 17.99 -33.96 8.36
C PHE A 157 17.35 -33.59 9.70
N ILE A 158 17.90 -34.08 10.82
CA ILE A 158 17.43 -33.74 12.17
C ILE A 158 17.62 -32.24 12.42
N ALA A 159 18.74 -31.66 11.96
CA ALA A 159 18.98 -30.22 12.10
C ALA A 159 17.94 -29.40 11.32
N HIS A 160 17.60 -29.79 10.09
CA HIS A 160 16.53 -29.14 9.31
C HIS A 160 15.17 -29.24 10.00
N LEU A 161 14.84 -30.41 10.57
CA LEU A 161 13.60 -30.62 11.32
C LEU A 161 13.54 -29.72 12.57
N VAL A 162 14.59 -29.69 13.37
CA VAL A 162 14.67 -28.83 14.57
C VAL A 162 14.56 -27.35 14.18
N MET A 163 15.27 -26.94 13.14
CA MET A 163 15.24 -25.57 12.62
C MET A 163 13.84 -25.18 12.13
N ALA A 164 13.10 -26.09 11.48
CA ALA A 164 11.72 -25.85 11.09
C ALA A 164 10.83 -25.58 12.31
N TYR A 165 10.93 -26.38 13.38
CA TYR A 165 10.18 -26.13 14.63
C TYR A 165 10.55 -24.78 15.27
N VAL A 166 11.84 -24.43 15.31
CA VAL A 166 12.30 -23.14 15.84
C VAL A 166 11.73 -21.98 15.02
N PHE A 167 11.77 -22.06 13.69
CA PHE A 167 11.22 -21.03 12.79
C PHE A 167 9.71 -20.89 12.94
N THR A 168 8.98 -22.00 13.00
CA THR A 168 7.53 -21.98 13.19
C THR A 168 7.17 -21.39 14.55
N PHE A 169 7.82 -21.83 15.63
CA PHE A 169 7.56 -21.30 16.97
C PHE A 169 7.86 -19.80 17.05
N TRP A 170 9.01 -19.36 16.53
CA TRP A 170 9.37 -17.94 16.49
C TRP A 170 8.35 -17.10 15.71
N THR A 171 7.95 -17.58 14.53
CA THR A 171 6.97 -16.90 13.69
C THR A 171 5.62 -16.79 14.39
N CYS A 172 5.11 -17.89 14.96
CA CYS A 172 3.87 -17.89 15.74
C CYS A 172 3.94 -16.96 16.95
N TYR A 173 5.08 -16.93 17.66
CA TYR A 173 5.29 -16.03 18.79
C TYR A 173 5.22 -14.55 18.38
N ILE A 174 5.93 -14.15 17.32
CA ILE A 174 5.92 -12.78 16.81
C ILE A 174 4.53 -12.40 16.29
N LEU A 175 3.85 -13.29 15.56
CA LEU A 175 2.49 -13.05 15.08
C LEU A 175 1.50 -12.86 16.24
N MET A 176 1.57 -13.69 17.28
CA MET A 176 0.72 -13.55 18.47
C MET A 176 0.96 -12.20 19.17
N LYS A 177 2.22 -11.78 19.32
CA LYS A 177 2.57 -10.49 19.94
C LYS A 177 2.08 -9.32 19.11
N GLU A 178 2.31 -9.33 17.79
CA GLU A 178 1.86 -8.24 16.92
C GLU A 178 0.33 -8.18 16.85
N TYR A 179 -0.36 -9.33 16.81
CA TYR A 179 -1.81 -9.38 16.83
C TYR A 179 -2.39 -8.73 18.09
N GLN A 180 -1.81 -9.01 19.27
CA GLN A 180 -2.21 -8.34 20.51
C GLN A 180 -1.99 -6.83 20.48
N ILE A 181 -0.90 -6.37 19.86
CA ILE A 181 -0.60 -4.93 19.71
C ILE A 181 -1.61 -4.28 18.77
N VAL A 182 -1.88 -4.88 17.61
CA VAL A 182 -2.88 -4.40 16.62
C VAL A 182 -4.28 -4.38 17.21
N ALA A 183 -4.68 -5.40 17.95
CA ALA A 183 -5.97 -5.42 18.64
C ALA A 183 -6.10 -4.27 19.64
N LYS A 184 -5.06 -4.02 20.46
CA LYS A 184 -5.04 -2.89 21.41
C LYS A 184 -5.09 -1.53 20.70
N MET A 185 -4.33 -1.35 19.62
CA MET A 185 -4.36 -0.12 18.83
C MET A 185 -5.74 0.11 18.22
N ARG A 186 -6.36 -0.94 17.66
CA ARG A 186 -7.71 -0.86 17.08
C ARG A 186 -8.76 -0.47 18.12
N LEU A 187 -8.74 -1.08 19.30
CA LEU A 187 -9.68 -0.76 20.37
C LEU A 187 -9.51 0.68 20.87
N ARG A 188 -8.27 1.14 21.05
CA ARG A 188 -7.98 2.54 21.42
C ARG A 188 -8.46 3.51 20.35
N PHE A 189 -8.17 3.21 19.08
CA PHE A 189 -8.60 4.04 17.96
C PHE A 189 -10.12 4.15 17.89
N LEU A 190 -10.83 3.01 17.99
CA LEU A 190 -12.29 2.97 17.98
C LEU A 190 -12.92 3.77 19.13
N ALA A 191 -12.30 3.74 20.32
CA ALA A 191 -12.75 4.54 21.47
C ALA A 191 -12.49 6.04 21.30
N SER A 192 -11.44 6.44 20.55
CA SER A 192 -11.07 7.83 20.32
C SER A 192 -11.68 8.47 19.07
N GLU A 193 -12.28 7.66 18.19
CA GLU A 193 -12.78 8.12 16.88
C GLU A 193 -13.94 9.10 17.05
N LYS A 194 -13.98 10.13 16.19
CA LYS A 194 -15.10 11.09 16.18
C LYS A 194 -16.41 10.39 15.78
N ARG A 195 -17.54 10.99 16.15
CA ARG A 195 -18.87 10.49 15.77
C ARG A 195 -19.01 10.44 14.25
N ARG A 196 -19.15 9.25 13.69
CA ARG A 196 -19.33 9.03 12.25
C ARG A 196 -20.64 8.26 12.01
N PRO A 197 -21.29 8.41 10.84
CA PRO A 197 -22.57 7.75 10.57
C PRO A 197 -22.47 6.22 10.53
N ASP A 198 -21.31 5.63 10.25
CA ASP A 198 -21.09 4.18 10.25
C ASP A 198 -21.27 3.55 11.63
N GLN A 199 -21.08 4.29 12.72
CA GLN A 199 -21.29 3.80 14.09
C GLN A 199 -22.77 3.63 14.45
N PHE A 200 -23.68 4.31 13.75
CA PHE A 200 -25.13 4.34 14.05
C PHE A 200 -25.99 3.74 12.93
N THR A 201 -25.38 3.34 11.81
CA THR A 201 -26.10 2.86 10.63
C THR A 201 -25.87 1.38 10.45
N VAL A 202 -26.95 0.60 10.43
CA VAL A 202 -26.90 -0.85 10.16
C VAL A 202 -27.45 -1.12 8.76
N LEU A 203 -26.74 -1.94 7.99
CA LEU A 203 -27.20 -2.38 6.68
C LEU A 203 -28.04 -3.65 6.82
N VAL A 204 -29.36 -3.51 6.64
CA VAL A 204 -30.30 -4.64 6.58
C VAL A 204 -30.40 -5.13 5.14
N ARG A 205 -30.29 -6.44 4.93
CA ARG A 205 -30.36 -7.09 3.62
C ARG A 205 -31.45 -8.17 3.63
N ASN A 206 -31.97 -8.50 2.46
CA ASN A 206 -33.00 -9.53 2.25
C ASN A 206 -34.29 -9.26 3.05
N ILE A 207 -34.85 -8.07 2.87
CA ILE A 207 -36.17 -7.73 3.42
C ILE A 207 -37.21 -8.56 2.63
N PRO A 208 -38.12 -9.28 3.31
CA PRO A 208 -39.17 -10.03 2.63
C PRO A 208 -40.08 -9.08 1.85
N SER A 209 -40.57 -9.55 0.70
CA SER A 209 -41.54 -8.80 -0.08
C SER A 209 -42.93 -9.03 0.51
N ASP A 210 -43.55 -7.94 0.96
CA ASP A 210 -44.93 -7.93 1.42
C ASP A 210 -45.83 -7.39 0.28
N PRO A 211 -46.96 -8.04 -0.06
CA PRO A 211 -47.90 -7.51 -1.04
C PRO A 211 -48.69 -6.28 -0.57
N ASP A 212 -48.86 -6.10 0.75
CA ASP A 212 -49.77 -5.09 1.32
C ASP A 212 -49.02 -3.81 1.74
N GLU A 213 -47.76 -3.94 2.14
CA GLU A 213 -46.93 -2.81 2.63
C GLU A 213 -45.73 -2.53 1.72
N SER A 214 -45.36 -1.25 1.60
CA SER A 214 -44.09 -0.90 0.97
C SER A 214 -42.91 -1.32 1.84
N VAL A 215 -41.74 -1.57 1.22
CA VAL A 215 -40.49 -1.91 1.95
C VAL A 215 -40.14 -0.87 3.02
N SER A 216 -40.50 0.40 2.77
CA SER A 216 -40.28 1.51 3.71
C SER A 216 -41.14 1.35 4.97
N GLU A 217 -42.44 1.12 4.80
CA GLU A 217 -43.40 0.96 5.89
C GLU A 217 -43.10 -0.31 6.69
N LEU A 218 -42.81 -1.42 6.02
CA LEU A 218 -42.46 -2.68 6.65
C LEU A 218 -41.24 -2.54 7.57
N VAL A 219 -40.18 -1.87 7.09
CA VAL A 219 -38.97 -1.62 7.88
C VAL A 219 -39.30 -0.71 9.07
N GLU A 220 -40.04 0.36 8.84
CA GLU A 220 -40.43 1.29 9.89
C GLU A 220 -41.25 0.60 10.99
N HIS A 221 -42.29 -0.15 10.62
CA HIS A 221 -43.10 -0.94 11.54
C HIS A 221 -42.24 -1.95 12.32
N PHE A 222 -41.39 -2.72 11.63
CA PHE A 222 -40.51 -3.69 12.28
C PHE A 222 -39.58 -3.05 13.33
N PHE A 223 -38.94 -1.92 13.02
CA PHE A 223 -38.00 -1.28 13.94
C PHE A 223 -38.69 -0.53 15.08
N LEU A 224 -39.87 0.06 14.83
CA LEU A 224 -40.65 0.70 15.89
C LEU A 224 -41.17 -0.31 16.91
N VAL A 225 -41.59 -1.49 16.46
CA VAL A 225 -42.08 -2.56 17.33
C VAL A 225 -40.94 -3.24 18.10
N ASN A 226 -39.84 -3.61 17.44
CA ASN A 226 -38.76 -4.38 18.07
C ASN A 226 -37.72 -3.51 18.82
N HIS A 227 -37.51 -2.27 18.40
CA HIS A 227 -36.49 -1.37 18.95
C HIS A 227 -37.04 0.02 19.30
N PRO A 228 -38.07 0.09 20.19
CA PRO A 228 -38.66 1.37 20.58
C PRO A 228 -37.61 2.26 21.27
N GLY A 229 -37.57 3.54 20.89
CA GLY A 229 -36.64 4.53 21.47
C GLY A 229 -35.22 4.56 20.90
N HIS A 230 -34.84 3.59 20.06
CA HIS A 230 -33.53 3.56 19.38
C HIS A 230 -33.60 3.80 17.88
N TYR A 231 -34.75 3.52 17.26
CA TYR A 231 -34.98 3.81 15.86
C TYR A 231 -35.03 5.32 15.61
N LEU A 232 -34.26 5.79 14.62
CA LEU A 232 -34.18 7.20 14.23
C LEU A 232 -34.79 7.44 12.85
N LYS A 233 -34.23 6.78 11.84
CA LYS A 233 -34.67 6.84 10.44
C LYS A 233 -34.10 5.66 9.68
N HIS A 234 -34.72 5.33 8.56
CA HIS A 234 -34.16 4.41 7.58
C HIS A 234 -34.01 5.11 6.22
N GLN A 235 -33.25 4.49 5.33
CA GLN A 235 -33.11 4.91 3.94
C GLN A 235 -33.19 3.67 3.07
N VAL A 236 -34.22 3.57 2.24
CA VAL A 236 -34.36 2.47 1.28
C VAL A 236 -33.32 2.62 0.18
N VAL A 237 -32.68 1.49 -0.18
CA VAL A 237 -31.71 1.42 -1.26
C VAL A 237 -32.44 1.09 -2.55
N TYR A 238 -32.39 2.00 -3.52
CA TYR A 238 -33.00 1.83 -4.83
C TYR A 238 -31.97 1.38 -5.87
N ASN A 239 -32.42 0.65 -6.89
CA ASN A 239 -31.57 0.32 -8.03
C ASN A 239 -31.33 1.55 -8.91
N THR A 240 -30.23 2.26 -8.65
CA THR A 240 -29.84 3.47 -9.38
C THR A 240 -28.77 3.20 -10.45
N ASN A 241 -28.53 1.94 -10.85
CA ASN A 241 -27.41 1.61 -11.74
C ASN A 241 -27.47 2.33 -13.09
N LYS A 242 -28.67 2.41 -13.71
CA LYS A 242 -28.88 3.14 -14.96
C LYS A 242 -28.63 4.64 -14.79
N LEU A 243 -29.13 5.21 -13.68
CA LEU A 243 -28.95 6.64 -13.37
C LEU A 243 -27.49 6.97 -13.10
N ALA A 244 -26.79 6.17 -12.29
CA ALA A 244 -25.38 6.32 -11.99
C ALA A 244 -24.54 6.30 -13.28
N GLY A 245 -24.83 5.37 -14.19
CA GLY A 245 -24.17 5.31 -15.50
C GLY A 245 -24.41 6.56 -16.36
N LEU A 246 -25.61 7.14 -16.34
CA LEU A 246 -25.90 8.40 -17.04
C LEU A 246 -25.15 9.60 -16.41
N VAL A 247 -25.07 9.64 -15.08
CA VAL A 247 -24.34 10.69 -14.36
C VAL A 247 -22.84 10.62 -14.65
N GLU A 248 -22.28 9.41 -14.70
CA GLU A 248 -20.87 9.22 -15.05
C GLU A 248 -20.59 9.64 -16.49
N LYS A 249 -21.44 9.22 -17.44
CA LYS A 249 -21.36 9.70 -18.84
C LYS A 249 -21.43 11.21 -18.93
N LYS A 250 -22.34 11.85 -18.19
CA LYS A 250 -22.42 13.32 -18.13
C LYS A 250 -21.10 13.95 -17.66
N LYS A 251 -20.48 13.42 -16.60
CA LYS A 251 -19.18 13.91 -16.10
C LYS A 251 -18.07 13.74 -17.15
N GLN A 252 -18.02 12.59 -17.82
CA GLN A 252 -17.05 12.35 -18.88
C GLN A 252 -17.26 13.31 -20.07
N MET A 253 -18.51 13.52 -20.49
CA MET A 253 -18.84 14.45 -21.57
C MET A 253 -18.50 15.90 -21.19
N GLN A 254 -18.68 16.27 -19.92
CA GLN A 254 -18.23 17.58 -19.43
C GLN A 254 -16.71 17.74 -19.56
N ASN A 255 -15.92 16.74 -19.14
CA ASN A 255 -14.46 16.80 -19.28
C ASN A 255 -14.02 16.92 -20.75
N TRP A 256 -14.71 16.22 -21.67
CA TRP A 256 -14.47 16.34 -23.11
C TRP A 256 -14.85 17.73 -23.64
N LEU A 257 -15.98 18.25 -23.21
CA LEU A 257 -16.43 19.59 -23.56
C LEU A 257 -15.41 20.64 -23.10
N ASP A 258 -14.94 20.57 -21.86
CA ASP A 258 -13.90 21.45 -21.32
C ASP A 258 -12.60 21.33 -22.15
N TYR A 259 -12.16 20.11 -22.47
CA TYR A 259 -10.99 19.87 -23.31
C TYR A 259 -11.11 20.52 -24.70
N TYR A 260 -12.25 20.33 -25.38
CA TYR A 260 -12.47 20.87 -26.72
C TYR A 260 -12.65 22.39 -26.71
N GLN A 261 -13.29 22.96 -25.68
CA GLN A 261 -13.39 24.40 -25.47
C GLN A 261 -12.02 25.03 -25.28
N LEU A 262 -11.19 24.48 -24.38
CA LEU A 262 -9.82 24.96 -24.16
C LEU A 262 -8.95 24.85 -25.42
N LYS A 263 -9.17 23.83 -26.25
CA LYS A 263 -8.48 23.67 -27.53
C LYS A 263 -8.93 24.72 -28.56
N PHE A 264 -10.24 25.02 -28.60
CA PHE A 264 -10.80 26.05 -29.46
C PHE A 264 -10.30 27.45 -29.06
N GLU A 265 -10.32 27.79 -27.76
CA GLU A 265 -9.82 29.07 -27.25
C GLU A 265 -8.35 29.31 -27.62
N ARG A 266 -7.53 28.26 -27.67
CA ARG A 266 -6.10 28.37 -28.03
C ARG A 266 -5.82 28.49 -29.51
N LYS A 267 -6.60 27.82 -30.36
CA LYS A 267 -6.31 27.70 -31.82
C LYS A 267 -7.32 28.42 -32.72
N ALA A 268 -8.41 28.96 -32.17
CA ALA A 268 -9.56 29.53 -32.89
C ALA A 268 -10.25 28.62 -33.93
N GLU A 269 -9.80 27.37 -34.08
CA GLU A 269 -10.38 26.34 -34.95
C GLU A 269 -11.20 25.34 -34.13
N ARG A 270 -12.46 25.13 -34.50
CA ARG A 270 -13.37 24.24 -33.77
C ARG A 270 -13.05 22.78 -34.10
N PRO A 271 -12.81 21.90 -33.11
CA PRO A 271 -12.62 20.48 -33.35
C PRO A 271 -13.87 19.87 -34.00
N THR A 272 -13.72 19.28 -35.18
CA THR A 272 -14.79 18.54 -35.87
C THR A 272 -14.71 17.05 -35.55
N THR A 273 -15.85 16.39 -35.51
CA THR A 273 -15.92 14.93 -35.39
C THR A 273 -15.68 14.28 -36.74
N LYS A 274 -14.98 13.13 -36.79
CA LYS A 274 -14.98 12.29 -38.00
C LYS A 274 -16.39 11.75 -38.21
N ILE A 275 -16.91 11.90 -39.44
CA ILE A 275 -18.13 11.24 -39.88
C ILE A 275 -17.82 9.74 -39.92
N ARG A 276 -18.69 8.94 -39.30
CA ARG A 276 -18.59 7.49 -39.31
C ARG A 276 -19.25 7.04 -40.61
N ASP A 277 -18.43 6.65 -41.59
CA ASP A 277 -18.90 5.91 -42.78
C ASP A 277 -19.35 4.50 -42.38
#